data_AF-A0A538EHI7-F1
#
_entry.id   AF-A0A538EHI7-F1
#
_cell.length_a   1.000
_cell.length_b   1.000
_cell.length_c   1.000
_cell.angle_alpha   90.00
_cell.angle_beta   90.00
_cell.angle_gamma   90.00
#
_symmetry.space_group_name_H-M   'P 1'
#
loop_
_entity.id
_entity.type
_entity.pdbx_description
1 polymer ?
#
loop_
_entity_poly.entity_id
_entity_poly.type
_entity_poly.pdbx_seq_one_letter_code
_entity_poly.pdbx_strand_id
1 'polypeptide(L)'
;MNFTTTLVLGAFLLAIWCDARLESVRPAKTGWRVVHVAASCIILQVAAIGAGQLMPEGAGVDRALIAVFAILLPVFVYTFVAGLWLLRTLAELGFARR
;
A
#
# COMPACT_ATOMS: atom_id res chain seq x y z
N MET A 1 -10.21 9.91 -16.58
CA MET A 1 -9.29 9.21 -15.65
C MET A 1 -9.27 7.74 -16.05
N ASN A 2 -8.10 7.13 -16.17
CA ASN A 2 -8.02 5.70 -16.52
C ASN A 2 -8.20 4.82 -15.27
N PHE A 3 -8.43 3.53 -15.47
CA PHE A 3 -8.67 2.56 -14.39
C PHE A 3 -7.57 2.58 -13.33
N THR A 4 -6.30 2.59 -13.76
CA THR A 4 -5.14 2.59 -12.88
C THR A 4 -5.11 3.82 -11.97
N THR A 5 -5.37 5.01 -12.50
CA THR A 5 -5.45 6.24 -11.69
C THR A 5 -6.55 6.14 -10.65
N THR A 6 -7.74 5.66 -11.02
CA THR A 6 -8.86 5.50 -10.09
C THR A 6 -8.55 4.47 -9.01
N LEU A 7 -7.91 3.35 -9.37
CA LEU A 7 -7.49 2.32 -8.43
C LEU A 7 -6.47 2.86 -7.41
N VAL A 8 -5.44 3.57 -7.88
CA VAL A 8 -4.40 4.14 -7.01
C VAL A 8 -4.98 5.20 -6.07
N LEU A 9 -5.83 6.08 -6.58
CA LEU A 9 -6.51 7.09 -5.74
C LEU A 9 -7.43 6.44 -4.71
N GLY A 10 -8.21 5.43 -5.13
CA GLY A 10 -9.07 4.67 -4.22
C GLY A 10 -8.28 3.97 -3.12
N ALA A 11 -7.17 3.32 -3.47
CA ALA A 11 -6.28 2.68 -2.50
C ALA A 11 -5.67 3.68 -1.52
N PHE A 12 -5.30 4.87 -1.98
CA PHE A 12 -4.77 5.94 -1.12
C PHE A 12 -5.84 6.48 -0.16
N LEU A 13 -7.07 6.71 -0.63
CA LEU A 13 -8.19 7.13 0.23
C LEU A 13 -8.50 6.07 1.30
N LEU A 14 -8.51 4.79 0.90
CA LEU A 14 -8.66 3.68 1.84
C LEU A 14 -7.51 3.61 2.85
N ALA A 15 -6.27 3.89 2.43
CA ALA A 15 -5.12 3.93 3.32
C ALA A 15 -5.26 5.03 4.39
N ILE A 16 -5.70 6.23 4.00
CA ILE A 16 -6.00 7.32 4.95
C ILE A 16 -7.08 6.89 5.93
N TRP A 17 -8.16 6.29 5.42
CA TRP A 17 -9.24 5.81 6.27
C TRP A 17 -8.76 4.72 7.25
N CYS A 18 -7.95 3.77 6.78
CA CYS A 18 -7.34 2.74 7.62
C CYS A 18 -6.42 3.33 8.69
N ASP A 19 -5.54 4.27 8.33
CA ASP A 19 -4.64 4.94 9.28
C ASP A 19 -5.42 5.69 10.37
N ALA A 20 -6.50 6.38 9.98
CA ALA A 20 -7.37 7.10 10.91
C ALA A 20 -8.23 6.18 11.79
N ARG A 21 -8.68 5.03 11.26
CA ARG A 21 -9.59 4.12 11.98
C ARG A 21 -8.85 3.11 12.85
N LEU A 22 -7.65 2.70 12.45
CA LEU A 22 -6.85 1.64 13.06
C LEU A 22 -5.56 2.18 13.71
N GLU A 23 -5.63 3.38 14.29
CA GLU A 23 -4.47 4.05 14.89
C GLU A 23 -3.74 3.17 15.92
N SER A 24 -4.46 2.32 16.66
CA SER A 24 -3.91 1.40 17.66
C SER A 24 -2.98 0.32 17.09
N VAL A 25 -3.05 0.03 15.79
CA VAL A 25 -2.24 -0.98 15.11
C VAL A 25 -0.88 -0.42 14.67
N ARG A 26 -0.69 0.91 14.72
CA ARG A 26 0.54 1.57 14.30
C ARG A 26 1.74 1.08 15.13
N PRO A 27 2.86 0.70 14.51
CA PRO A 27 4.07 0.35 15.25
C PRO A 27 4.57 1.53 16.11
N ALA A 28 4.68 1.29 17.42
CA ALA A 28 5.13 2.30 18.38
C ALA A 28 6.61 2.70 18.14
N LYS A 29 7.43 1.74 17.72
CA LYS A 29 8.87 1.94 17.51
C LYS A 29 9.16 2.42 16.09
N THR A 30 9.92 3.50 15.97
CA THR A 30 10.35 4.09 14.70
C THR A 30 11.04 3.10 13.76
N GLY A 31 11.97 2.29 14.28
CA GLY A 31 12.68 1.28 13.47
C GLY A 31 11.74 0.26 12.81
N TRP A 32 10.67 -0.13 13.51
CA TRP A 32 9.67 -1.05 12.95
C TRP A 32 8.88 -0.42 11.80
N ARG A 33 8.58 0.88 11.87
CA ARG A 33 7.91 1.59 10.75
C ARG A 33 8.76 1.54 9.48
N VAL A 34 10.08 1.72 9.60
CA VAL A 34 11.01 1.64 8.46
C VAL A 34 11.04 0.21 7.87
N VAL A 35 11.03 -0.83 8.72
CA VAL A 35 10.94 -2.22 8.28
C VAL A 35 9.65 -2.47 7.49
N HIS A 36 8.51 -1.98 7.97
CA HIS A 36 7.23 -2.12 7.26
C HIS A 36 7.23 -1.43 5.90
N VAL A 37 7.87 -0.26 5.78
CA VAL A 37 8.03 0.42 4.48
C VAL A 37 8.87 -0.45 3.54
N ALA A 38 10.05 -0.89 3.97
CA ALA A 38 10.91 -1.74 3.15
C ALA A 38 10.20 -3.03 2.72
N ALA A 39 9.50 -3.69 3.65
CA ALA A 39 8.69 -4.87 3.37
C ALA A 39 7.57 -4.58 2.38
N SER A 40 6.86 -3.45 2.52
CA SER A 40 5.78 -3.06 1.59
C SER A 40 6.30 -2.83 0.17
N CYS A 41 7.50 -2.24 0.01
CA CYS A 41 8.12 -2.08 -1.31
C CYS A 41 8.42 -3.45 -1.95
N ILE A 42 8.97 -4.40 -1.18
CA ILE A 42 9.23 -5.75 -1.67
C ILE A 42 7.93 -6.45 -2.06
N ILE A 43 6.92 -6.40 -1.20
CA ILE A 43 5.61 -7.00 -1.44
C ILE A 43 4.95 -6.38 -2.67
N LEU A 44 5.07 -5.07 -2.88
CA LEU A 44 4.55 -4.39 -4.07
C LEU A 44 5.18 -4.93 -5.36
N GLN A 45 6.50 -5.11 -5.38
CA GLN A 45 7.19 -5.68 -6.54
C GLN A 45 6.76 -7.12 -6.80
N VAL A 46 6.69 -7.94 -5.76
CA VAL A 46 6.25 -9.35 -5.86
C VAL A 46 4.79 -9.42 -6.33
N ALA A 47 3.92 -8.57 -5.81
CA ALA A 47 2.51 -8.50 -6.18
C ALA A 47 2.32 -8.07 -7.64
N ALA A 48 3.11 -7.11 -8.13
CA ALA A 48 3.05 -6.68 -9.53
C ALA A 48 3.45 -7.83 -10.48
N ILE A 49 4.51 -8.57 -10.16
CA ILE A 49 4.95 -9.74 -10.94
C ILE A 49 3.87 -10.82 -10.89
N GLY A 50 3.38 -11.16 -9.70
CA GLY A 50 2.36 -12.21 -9.49
C GLY A 50 1.03 -11.89 -10.17
N ALA A 51 0.56 -10.65 -10.10
CA ALA A 51 -0.65 -10.20 -10.78
C ALA A 51 -0.52 -10.33 -12.30
N GLY A 52 0.66 -10.03 -12.86
CA GLY A 52 0.93 -10.24 -14.29
C GLY A 52 0.79 -11.71 -14.72
N GLN A 53 1.21 -12.65 -13.87
CA GLN A 53 1.06 -14.10 -14.15
C GLN A 53 -0.41 -14.57 -14.11
N LEU A 54 -1.28 -13.87 -13.38
CA LEU A 54 -2.72 -14.17 -13.30
C LEU A 54 -3.52 -13.57 -14.45
N MET A 55 -2.91 -12.68 -15.24
CA MET A 55 -3.54 -11.96 -16.35
C MET A 55 -2.82 -12.18 -17.69
N PRO A 56 -2.58 -13.44 -18.14
CA PRO A 56 -2.08 -13.69 -19.49
C PRO A 56 -3.07 -13.19 -20.56
N GLU A 57 -2.60 -12.98 -21.78
CA GLU A 57 -3.47 -12.62 -22.91
C GLU A 57 -4.62 -13.64 -23.06
N GLY A 58 -5.86 -13.14 -23.08
CA GLY A 58 -7.06 -13.98 -23.12
C GLY A 58 -7.57 -14.47 -21.76
N ALA A 59 -6.99 -14.02 -20.64
CA ALA A 59 -7.50 -14.31 -19.30
C ALA A 59 -8.95 -13.81 -19.13
N GLY A 60 -9.76 -14.62 -18.45
CA GLY A 60 -11.14 -14.26 -18.10
C GLY A 60 -11.21 -13.07 -17.15
N VAL A 61 -12.33 -12.35 -17.22
CA VAL A 61 -12.61 -11.18 -16.37
C VAL A 61 -12.55 -11.53 -14.88
N ASP A 62 -12.92 -12.76 -14.52
CA ASP A 62 -12.83 -13.32 -13.17
C ASP A 62 -11.40 -13.27 -12.61
N ARG A 63 -10.40 -13.72 -13.37
CA ARG A 63 -8.99 -13.71 -12.95
C ARG A 63 -8.44 -12.29 -12.81
N ALA A 64 -8.83 -11.40 -13.72
CA ALA A 64 -8.45 -9.99 -13.65
C ALA A 64 -9.01 -9.32 -12.39
N LEU A 65 -10.28 -9.57 -12.05
CA LEU A 65 -10.89 -9.04 -10.83
C LEU A 65 -10.21 -9.60 -9.57
N ILE A 66 -9.88 -10.89 -9.54
CA ILE A 66 -9.14 -11.50 -8.42
C ILE A 66 -7.77 -10.85 -8.27
N ALA A 67 -7.01 -10.71 -9.36
CA ALA A 67 -5.68 -10.07 -9.32
C ALA A 67 -5.76 -8.62 -8.80
N VAL A 68 -6.77 -7.85 -9.21
CA VAL A 68 -6.94 -6.48 -8.75
C VAL A 68 -7.37 -6.43 -7.29
N PHE A 69 -8.46 -7.10 -6.91
CA PHE A 69 -9.10 -6.88 -5.61
C PHE A 69 -8.49 -7.72 -4.49
N ALA A 70 -8.00 -8.93 -4.77
CA ALA A 70 -7.41 -9.79 -3.76
C ALA A 70 -5.90 -9.56 -3.57
N ILE A 71 -5.22 -8.98 -4.57
CA ILE A 71 -3.76 -8.81 -4.54
C ILE A 71 -3.38 -7.33 -4.63
N LEU A 72 -3.62 -6.69 -5.77
CA LEU A 72 -3.09 -5.34 -6.01
C LEU A 72 -3.65 -4.30 -5.05
N LEU A 73 -4.98 -4.28 -4.87
CA LEU A 73 -5.65 -3.32 -4.01
C LEU A 73 -5.14 -3.38 -2.55
N PRO A 74 -5.17 -4.53 -1.85
CA PRO A 74 -4.68 -4.60 -0.47
C PRO A 74 -3.19 -4.27 -0.36
N VAL A 75 -2.37 -4.65 -1.34
CA VAL A 75 -0.94 -4.32 -1.37
C VAL A 75 -0.72 -2.81 -1.54
N PHE A 76 -1.47 -2.15 -2.43
CA PHE A 76 -1.41 -0.70 -2.57
C PHE A 76 -1.86 0.02 -1.29
N VAL A 77 -3.00 -0.38 -0.71
CA VAL A 77 -3.51 0.19 0.53
C VAL A 77 -2.45 0.10 1.62
N TYR A 78 -1.86 -1.08 1.82
CA TYR A 78 -0.85 -1.27 2.86
C TYR A 78 0.44 -0.48 2.60
N THR A 79 0.88 -0.42 1.34
CA THR A 79 2.05 0.39 0.95
C THR A 79 1.84 1.86 1.25
N PHE A 80 0.64 2.39 0.98
CA PHE A 80 0.30 3.77 1.33
C PHE A 80 0.23 3.98 2.85
N VAL A 81 -0.36 3.05 3.61
CA VAL A 81 -0.36 3.11 5.08
C VAL A 81 1.07 3.17 5.63
N ALA A 82 1.96 2.29 5.15
CA ALA A 82 3.37 2.31 5.55
C ALA A 82 4.06 3.64 5.16
N GLY A 83 3.75 4.18 3.98
CA GLY A 83 4.22 5.50 3.53
C GLY A 83 3.75 6.65 4.43
N LEU A 84 2.49 6.65 4.87
CA LEU A 84 1.96 7.63 5.82
C LEU A 84 2.71 7.58 7.15
N TRP A 85 3.03 6.38 7.65
CA TRP A 85 3.83 6.23 8.86
C TRP A 85 5.25 6.78 8.70
N LEU A 86 5.86 6.61 7.52
CA LEU A 86 7.16 7.17 7.22
C LEU A 86 7.12 8.69 7.19
N LEU A 87 6.19 9.28 6.46
CA LEU A 87 6.03 10.74 6.38
C LEU A 87 5.84 11.36 7.76
N ARG A 88 5.02 10.74 8.60
CA ARG A 88 4.81 11.20 9.97
C ARG A 88 6.06 11.07 10.83
N THR A 89 6.81 9.97 10.69
CA THR A 89 8.09 9.79 11.38
C THR A 89 9.10 10.86 10.96
N LEU A 90 9.19 11.17 9.66
CA LEU A 90 10.05 12.23 9.15
C LEU A 90 9.62 13.61 9.65
N ALA A 91 8.31 13.87 9.74
CA ALA A 91 7.78 15.08 10.34
C ALA A 91 8.15 15.18 11.83
N GLU A 92 7.94 14.11 12.62
CA GLU A 92 8.33 14.01 14.04
C GLU A 92 9.82 14.31 14.24
N LEU A 93 10.70 13.71 13.42
CA LEU A 93 12.16 13.96 13.45
C LEU A 93 12.54 15.37 12.99
N GLY A 94 11.84 15.91 12.00
CA GLY A 94 12.06 17.26 11.48
C GLY A 94 11.66 18.34 12.48
N PHE A 95 10.59 18.13 13.24
CA PHE A 95 10.19 19.01 14.34
C PHE A 95 11.15 18.93 15.53
N ALA A 96 11.69 17.75 15.85
CA ALA A 96 12.68 17.59 16.92
C ALA A 96 14.03 18.29 16.65
N ARG A 97 14.28 18.73 15.42
CA ARG A 97 15.48 19.50 15.03
C ARG A 97 15.32 21.02 15.15
N ARG A 98 14.10 21.54 15.40
CA ARG A 98 13.82 22.97 15.58
C ARG A 98 13.65 23.30 17.06
#